data_AF-A0A4P9VZM7-F1
#
_entry.id   AF-A0A4P9VZM7-F1
#
_cell.length_a   1.000
_cell.length_b   1.000
_cell.length_c   1.000
_cell.angle_alpha   90.00
_cell.angle_beta   90.00
_cell.angle_gamma   90.00
#
_symmetry.space_group_name_H-M   'P 1'
#
loop_
_entity.id
_entity.type
_entity.pdbx_description
1 polymer ?
#
loop_
_entity_poly.entity_id
_entity_poly.type
_entity_poly.pdbx_seq_one_letter_code
_entity_poly.pdbx_strand_id
1 'polypeptide(L)'
;PRGGDFVYSDLEFGIMKEDIKQAKALGADGIVLGLLNPDGSVDISRTKELVDLAQPMQVTFHRAFDMTKDPFQALEDIISIKGIQRILT
;
A
#
# COMPACT_ATOMS: atom_id res chain seq x y z
N PRO A 1 4.24 -2.28 9.36
CA PRO A 1 4.03 -3.01 10.63
C PRO A 1 5.14 -4.03 10.97
N ARG A 2 5.70 -4.75 9.99
CA ARG A 2 6.84 -5.67 10.16
C ARG A 2 7.60 -5.86 8.84
N GLY A 3 8.78 -6.49 8.89
CA GLY A 3 9.47 -7.00 7.71
C GLY A 3 8.96 -8.40 7.31
N GLY A 4 9.47 -8.91 6.18
CA GLY A 4 9.09 -10.23 5.63
C GLY A 4 8.14 -10.09 4.44
N ASP A 5 7.05 -10.87 4.45
CA ASP A 5 5.99 -10.80 3.45
C ASP A 5 5.11 -9.54 3.58
N PHE A 6 4.19 -9.38 2.63
CA PHE A 6 3.25 -8.26 2.51
C PHE A 6 1.79 -8.68 2.71
N VAL A 7 1.57 -9.84 3.35
CA VAL A 7 0.24 -10.38 3.66
C VAL A 7 -0.07 -10.06 5.12
N TYR A 8 -0.80 -8.98 5.35
CA TYR A 8 -1.03 -8.45 6.68
C TYR A 8 -2.34 -8.96 7.30
N SER A 9 -2.27 -9.28 8.59
CA SER A 9 -3.45 -9.53 9.42
C SER A 9 -4.28 -8.26 9.63
N ASP A 10 -5.51 -8.39 10.12
CA ASP A 10 -6.37 -7.24 10.45
C ASP A 10 -5.74 -6.35 11.54
N LEU A 11 -5.01 -6.94 12.49
CA LEU A 11 -4.30 -6.20 13.53
C LEU A 11 -3.20 -5.33 12.93
N GLU A 12 -2.35 -5.91 12.07
CA GLU A 12 -1.26 -5.20 11.41
C GLU A 12 -1.77 -4.12 10.46
N PHE A 13 -2.88 -4.40 9.77
CA PHE A 13 -3.57 -3.43 8.95
C PHE A 13 -4.10 -2.26 9.79
N GLY A 14 -4.65 -2.53 10.97
CA GLY A 14 -5.05 -1.51 11.94
C GLY A 14 -3.88 -0.61 12.38
N ILE A 15 -2.71 -1.20 12.65
CA ILE A 15 -1.49 -0.46 12.98
C ILE A 15 -1.08 0.45 11.82
N MET A 16 -1.06 -0.06 10.59
CA MET A 16 -0.72 0.75 9.39
C MET A 16 -1.64 1.96 9.23
N LYS A 17 -2.94 1.81 9.51
CA LYS A 17 -3.90 2.93 9.44
C LYS A 17 -3.58 4.01 10.47
N GLU A 18 -3.21 3.62 11.67
CA GLU A 18 -2.84 4.58 12.72
C GLU A 18 -1.50 5.27 12.39
N ASP A 19 -0.51 4.52 11.91
CA ASP A 19 0.78 5.07 11.46
C ASP A 19 0.59 6.14 10.36
N ILE A 20 -0.30 5.89 9.39
CA ILE A 20 -0.61 6.86 8.32
C ILE A 20 -1.23 8.14 8.88
N LYS A 21 -2.18 8.02 9.82
CA LYS A 21 -2.79 9.20 10.46
C LYS A 21 -1.77 10.02 11.24
N GLN A 22 -0.87 9.35 11.96
CA GLN A 22 0.18 10.01 12.71
C GLN A 22 1.20 10.68 11.79
N ALA A 23 1.67 9.99 10.74
CA ALA A 23 2.56 10.56 9.75
C ALA A 23 1.97 11.84 9.11
N LYS A 24 0.67 11.79 8.79
CA LYS A 24 -0.06 12.95 8.27
C LYS A 24 -0.14 14.10 9.28
N ALA A 25 -0.46 13.81 10.54
CA ALA A 25 -0.52 14.81 11.61
C ALA A 25 0.84 15.46 11.88
N LEU A 26 1.93 14.73 11.65
CA LEU A 26 3.30 15.21 11.76
C LEU A 26 3.79 15.95 10.50
N GLY A 27 2.97 16.05 9.46
CA GLY A 27 3.28 16.82 8.25
C GLY A 27 4.14 16.07 7.23
N ALA A 28 4.10 14.73 7.20
CA ALA A 28 4.77 13.96 6.16
C ALA A 28 4.24 14.32 4.76
N ASP A 29 5.13 14.43 3.77
CA ASP A 29 4.76 14.73 2.37
C ASP A 29 4.20 13.52 1.63
N GLY A 30 4.51 12.31 2.10
CA GLY A 30 4.21 11.07 1.41
C GLY A 30 4.38 9.83 2.28
N ILE A 31 3.75 8.75 1.85
CA ILE A 31 3.91 7.41 2.41
C ILE A 31 4.28 6.41 1.33
N VAL A 32 4.89 5.31 1.77
CA VAL A 32 5.28 4.19 0.90
C VAL A 32 4.70 2.92 1.51
N LEU A 33 3.92 2.17 0.74
CA LEU A 33 3.19 0.99 1.21
C LEU A 33 3.04 -0.06 0.12
N GLY A 34 2.54 -1.24 0.47
CA GLY A 34 2.10 -2.24 -0.50
C GLY A 34 1.61 -3.47 0.23
N LEU A 35 0.48 -4.01 -0.22
CA LEU A 35 -0.21 -5.12 0.41
C LEU A 35 -0.55 -6.15 -0.67
N LEU A 36 -0.29 -7.41 -0.35
CA LEU A 36 -0.59 -8.54 -1.21
C LEU A 36 -1.58 -9.48 -0.52
N ASN A 37 -2.38 -10.15 -1.32
CA ASN A 37 -3.13 -11.33 -0.90
C ASN A 37 -2.20 -12.55 -0.80
N PRO A 38 -2.60 -13.62 -0.08
CA PRO A 38 -1.81 -14.85 0.02
C PRO A 38 -1.45 -15.50 -1.33
N ASP A 39 -2.23 -15.22 -2.39
CA ASP A 39 -1.98 -15.73 -3.73
C ASP A 39 -0.97 -14.90 -4.54
N GLY A 40 -0.45 -13.80 -3.97
CA GLY A 40 0.48 -12.88 -4.63
C GLY A 40 -0.20 -11.84 -5.54
N SER A 41 -1.53 -11.71 -5.53
CA SER A 41 -2.22 -10.57 -6.14
C SER A 41 -2.20 -9.34 -5.22
N VAL A 42 -2.42 -8.15 -5.77
CA VAL A 42 -2.52 -6.91 -4.97
C VAL A 42 -3.80 -6.95 -4.13
N ASP A 43 -3.70 -6.63 -2.84
CA ASP A 43 -4.88 -6.42 -2.00
C ASP A 43 -5.46 -5.03 -2.30
N ILE A 44 -6.26 -4.94 -3.37
CA ILE A 44 -6.81 -3.68 -3.88
C ILE A 44 -7.67 -2.98 -2.82
N SER A 45 -8.50 -3.74 -2.11
CA SER A 45 -9.46 -3.21 -1.14
C SER A 45 -8.73 -2.49 0.00
N ARG A 46 -7.79 -3.20 0.64
CA ARG A 46 -7.03 -2.62 1.76
C ARG A 46 -6.05 -1.55 1.30
N THR A 47 -5.40 -1.74 0.15
CA THR A 47 -4.51 -0.71 -0.41
C THR A 47 -5.26 0.59 -0.66
N LYS A 48 -6.47 0.53 -1.22
CA LYS A 48 -7.31 1.71 -1.44
C LYS A 48 -7.67 2.42 -0.14
N GLU A 49 -8.05 1.69 0.91
CA GLU A 49 -8.38 2.29 2.21
C GLU A 49 -7.19 3.07 2.80
N LEU A 50 -5.96 2.55 2.66
CA LEU A 50 -4.76 3.26 3.11
C LEU A 50 -4.46 4.49 2.25
N VAL A 51 -4.64 4.40 0.93
CA VAL A 51 -4.45 5.53 0.00
C VAL A 51 -5.43 6.66 0.31
N ASP A 52 -6.70 6.32 0.57
CA ASP A 52 -7.74 7.29 0.93
C ASP A 52 -7.41 7.99 2.27
N LEU A 53 -6.91 7.25 3.27
CA LEU A 53 -6.46 7.82 4.54
C LEU A 53 -5.25 8.76 4.38
N ALA A 54 -4.37 8.44 3.43
CA ALA A 54 -3.15 9.19 3.17
C ALA A 54 -3.41 10.55 2.53
N GLN A 55 -4.50 10.73 1.78
CA GLN A 55 -4.79 11.98 1.07
C GLN A 55 -4.72 13.21 1.99
N PRO A 56 -3.97 14.27 1.66
CA PRO A 56 -3.42 14.59 0.34
C PRO A 56 -1.94 14.18 0.14
N MET A 57 -1.37 13.35 1.01
CA MET A 57 0.03 12.91 0.89
C MET A 57 0.26 12.10 -0.39
N GLN A 58 1.49 12.15 -0.92
CA GLN A 58 1.89 11.29 -2.04
C GLN A 58 1.93 9.82 -1.58
N VAL A 59 1.53 8.88 -2.44
CA VAL A 59 1.59 7.45 -2.17
C VAL A 59 2.42 6.75 -3.24
N THR A 60 3.39 5.96 -2.78
CA THR A 60 4.20 5.07 -3.61
C THR A 60 3.91 3.61 -3.25
N PHE A 61 3.62 2.77 -4.22
CA PHE A 61 3.56 1.31 -4.03
C PHE A 61 4.98 0.74 -4.05
N HIS A 62 5.45 0.13 -2.95
CA HIS A 62 6.84 -0.32 -2.82
C HIS A 62 7.13 -1.68 -3.48
N ARG A 63 8.28 -2.25 -3.16
CA ARG A 63 8.82 -3.54 -3.66
C ARG A 63 7.96 -4.79 -3.39
N ALA A 64 6.81 -4.67 -2.72
CA ALA A 64 5.77 -5.71 -2.81
C ALA A 64 5.38 -6.00 -4.27
N PHE A 65 5.53 -5.02 -5.16
CA PHE A 65 5.34 -5.22 -6.60
C PHE A 65 6.23 -6.34 -7.15
N ASP A 66 7.51 -6.40 -6.74
CA ASP A 66 8.47 -7.43 -7.16
C ASP A 66 8.07 -8.85 -6.72
N MET A 67 7.16 -8.95 -5.74
CA MET A 67 6.68 -10.21 -5.17
C MET A 67 5.30 -10.60 -5.69
N THR A 68 4.75 -9.84 -6.66
CA THR A 68 3.44 -10.14 -7.26
C THR A 68 3.53 -11.35 -8.18
N LYS A 69 2.43 -12.11 -8.26
CA LYS A 69 2.34 -13.30 -9.12
C LYS A 69 2.38 -12.96 -10.62
N ASP A 70 1.83 -11.80 -10.98
CA ASP A 70 1.74 -11.28 -12.35
C ASP A 70 1.94 -9.75 -12.31
N PRO A 71 3.10 -9.24 -12.74
CA PRO A 71 3.41 -7.82 -12.64
C PRO A 71 2.55 -6.95 -13.57
N PHE A 72 2.03 -7.49 -14.68
CA PHE A 72 1.17 -6.72 -15.59
C PHE A 72 -0.22 -6.54 -15.01
N GLN A 73 -0.80 -7.61 -14.46
CA GLN A 73 -2.07 -7.49 -13.74
C GLN A 73 -1.92 -6.60 -12.50
N ALA A 74 -0.84 -6.76 -11.73
CA ALA A 74 -0.59 -5.92 -10.56
C ALA A 74 -0.44 -4.44 -10.92
N LEU A 75 0.19 -4.12 -12.07
CA LEU A 75 0.28 -2.76 -12.57
C LEU A 75 -1.11 -2.17 -12.85
N GLU A 76 -1.97 -2.89 -13.56
CA GLU A 76 -3.35 -2.47 -13.82
C GLU A 76 -4.17 -2.30 -12.53
N ASP A 77 -4.01 -3.23 -11.58
CA ASP A 77 -4.67 -3.17 -10.28
C ASP A 77 -4.23 -1.91 -9.50
N ILE A 78 -2.93 -1.61 -9.48
CA ILE A 78 -2.37 -0.42 -8.82
C ILE A 78 -2.84 0.87 -9.52
N ILE A 79 -2.86 0.90 -10.85
CA ILE A 79 -3.37 2.05 -11.64
C ILE A 79 -4.85 2.31 -11.33
N SER A 80 -5.64 1.25 -11.11
CA SER A 80 -7.06 1.38 -10.76
C SER A 80 -7.31 2.08 -9.42
N ILE A 81 -6.31 2.07 -8.52
CA ILE A 81 -6.37 2.72 -7.21
C ILE A 81 -5.93 4.18 -7.36
N LYS A 82 -6.92 5.06 -7.48
CA LYS A 82 -6.70 6.51 -7.55
C LYS A 82 -5.91 7.00 -6.34
N GLY A 83 -4.83 7.74 -6.57
CA GLY A 83 -4.02 8.34 -5.52
C GLY A 83 -2.66 7.67 -5.30
N ILE A 84 -2.34 6.60 -6.02
CA ILE A 84 -0.97 6.09 -6.13
C ILE A 84 -0.28 6.80 -7.30
N GLN A 85 0.91 7.37 -7.07
CA GLN A 85 1.65 8.11 -8.11
C GLN A 85 2.86 7.36 -8.64
N ARG A 86 3.42 6.42 -7.87
CA ARG A 86 4.68 5.75 -8.20
C ARG A 86 4.65 4.29 -7.78
N ILE A 87 5.42 3.47 -8.50
CA ILE A 87 5.80 2.12 -8.12
C ILE A 87 7.32 2.10 -7.95
N LEU A 88 7.80 1.52 -6.86
CA LEU A 88 9.21 1.19 -6.66
C LEU A 88 9.39 -0.31 -6.96
N THR A 89 10.15 -0.60 -8.01
CA THR A 89 10.49 -1.95 -8.49
C THR A 89 11.98 -1.98 -8.86
#